data_AF-A0A972T7I3-F1
#
_entry.id   AF-A0A972T7I3-F1
#
_cell.length_a   1.000
_cell.length_b   1.000
_cell.length_c   1.000
_cell.angle_alpha   90.00
_cell.angle_beta   90.00
_cell.angle_gamma   90.00
#
_symmetry.space_group_name_H-M   'P 1'
#
loop_
_entity.id
_entity.type
_entity.pdbx_description
1 polymer ?
#
loop_
_entity_poly.entity_id
_entity_poly.type
_entity_poly.pdbx_seq_one_letter_code
_entity_poly.pdbx_strand_id
1 'polypeptide(L)'
;MKTVLRLAVWLYGGSLRFYPPSFRAEFGQEMLLVFAQAAAHSLLRGALPFLALCLREVLSFPAILLSLWQESASHFIRESDQGRLFNGSSEPGRGWMSQSVELDRKAAWSRRSALLAALPPLVFGLGLSLAWGVIGPHWVVAPPGRLMAGVSLGFLAALVIAGGALFALLRRLPDWGYTWVGAALLGGMLFLQVFAEEWVEQGLYHIPPFVDALVNSAVLLSFLTFLGWAAWRGWRQAGLLSFGLATTLALAFFHGLAVPPINRPDLATLAAGLGLAFSLLIYGYARGSTWLPVVALFVAGALSLGMVWVTGKLWANSAAGGAAPSLAAFGIFVAGLLLAGPLLGLLSRPLRRALHRI
;
A
#
# COMPACT_ATOMS: atom_id res chain seq x y z
N MET A 1 -21.85 -19.16 -22.61
CA MET A 1 -20.56 -19.01 -23.34
C MET A 1 -20.34 -17.59 -23.88
N LYS A 2 -21.26 -17.00 -24.66
CA LYS A 2 -21.10 -15.63 -25.21
C LYS A 2 -20.83 -14.54 -24.14
N THR A 3 -21.48 -14.61 -22.98
CA THR A 3 -21.27 -13.66 -21.87
C THR A 3 -19.88 -13.74 -21.26
N VAL A 4 -19.35 -14.96 -21.06
CA VAL A 4 -18.01 -15.20 -20.50
C VAL A 4 -16.93 -14.68 -21.45
N LEU A 5 -17.08 -14.94 -22.76
CA LEU A 5 -16.16 -14.41 -23.77
C LEU A 5 -16.18 -12.88 -23.81
N ARG A 6 -17.38 -12.26 -23.80
CA ARG A 6 -17.51 -10.79 -23.76
C ARG A 6 -16.86 -10.19 -22.52
N LEU A 7 -17.02 -10.83 -21.36
CA LEU A 7 -16.40 -10.38 -20.11
C LEU A 7 -14.87 -10.47 -20.20
N ALA A 8 -14.31 -11.58 -20.69
CA ALA A 8 -12.87 -11.75 -20.83
C ALA A 8 -12.26 -10.72 -21.80
N VAL A 9 -12.89 -10.50 -22.96
CA VAL A 9 -12.45 -9.48 -23.93
C VAL A 9 -12.56 -8.07 -23.34
N TRP A 10 -13.62 -7.78 -22.58
CA TRP A 10 -13.77 -6.49 -21.91
C TRP A 10 -12.68 -6.25 -20.85
N LEU A 11 -12.38 -7.26 -20.03
CA LEU A 11 -11.30 -7.20 -19.03
C LEU A 11 -9.93 -7.00 -19.69
N TYR A 12 -9.65 -7.74 -20.77
CA TYR A 12 -8.40 -7.59 -21.53
C TYR A 12 -8.31 -6.21 -22.20
N GLY A 13 -9.38 -5.71 -22.80
CA GLY A 13 -9.44 -4.34 -23.32
C GLY A 13 -9.22 -3.29 -22.22
N GLY A 14 -9.67 -3.57 -21.00
CA GLY A 14 -9.37 -2.78 -19.81
C GLY A 14 -7.88 -2.77 -19.47
N SER A 15 -7.22 -3.94 -19.50
CA SER A 15 -5.79 -4.06 -19.19
C SER A 15 -4.91 -3.39 -20.25
N LEU A 16 -5.32 -3.35 -21.52
CA LEU A 16 -4.60 -2.61 -22.56
C LEU A 16 -4.41 -1.11 -22.25
N ARG A 17 -5.19 -0.54 -21.33
CA ARG A 17 -5.02 0.84 -20.87
C ARG A 17 -3.73 1.09 -20.09
N PHE A 18 -3.03 0.05 -19.64
CA PHE A 18 -1.75 0.20 -18.94
C PHE A 18 -0.55 0.33 -19.88
N TYR A 19 -0.70 -0.04 -21.15
CA TYR A 19 0.33 0.18 -22.17
C TYR A 19 0.54 1.67 -22.44
N PRO A 20 1.75 2.09 -22.85
CA PRO A 20 2.01 3.45 -23.30
C PRO A 20 0.98 3.91 -24.36
N PRO A 21 0.53 5.18 -24.34
CA PRO A 21 -0.49 5.65 -25.27
C PRO A 21 -0.12 5.49 -26.75
N SER A 22 1.15 5.69 -27.11
CA SER A 22 1.69 5.50 -28.46
C SER A 22 1.57 4.04 -28.90
N PHE A 23 2.08 3.11 -28.10
CA PHE A 23 2.00 1.68 -28.36
C PHE A 23 0.54 1.21 -28.51
N ARG A 24 -0.36 1.69 -27.65
CA ARG A 24 -1.78 1.34 -27.73
C ARG A 24 -2.45 1.89 -28.99
N ALA A 25 -2.05 3.06 -29.47
CA ALA A 25 -2.59 3.63 -30.70
C ALA A 25 -2.23 2.78 -31.92
N GLU A 26 -1.05 2.16 -31.91
CA GLU A 26 -0.55 1.31 -32.99
C GLU A 26 -1.05 -0.14 -32.88
N PHE A 27 -0.88 -0.78 -31.72
CA PHE A 27 -1.11 -2.23 -31.56
C PHE A 27 -2.36 -2.59 -30.76
N GLY A 28 -3.03 -1.62 -30.12
CA GLY A 28 -4.11 -1.91 -29.17
C GLY A 28 -5.31 -2.64 -29.80
N GLN A 29 -5.68 -2.30 -31.03
CA GLN A 29 -6.78 -2.99 -31.73
C GLN A 29 -6.38 -4.41 -32.17
N GLU A 30 -5.15 -4.57 -32.67
CA GLU A 30 -4.64 -5.87 -33.10
C GLU A 30 -4.55 -6.85 -31.93
N MET A 31 -3.97 -6.43 -30.80
CA MET A 31 -3.88 -7.25 -29.59
C MET A 31 -5.25 -7.69 -29.09
N LEU A 32 -6.23 -6.79 -29.06
CA LEU A 32 -7.60 -7.10 -28.62
C LEU A 32 -8.26 -8.14 -29.54
N LEU A 33 -8.05 -8.00 -30.86
CA LEU A 33 -8.59 -8.91 -31.87
C LEU A 33 -7.93 -10.30 -31.77
N VAL A 34 -6.60 -10.36 -31.68
CA VAL A 34 -5.84 -11.61 -31.51
C VAL A 34 -6.26 -12.33 -30.23
N PHE A 35 -6.41 -11.61 -29.12
CA PHE A 35 -6.90 -12.18 -27.87
C PHE A 35 -8.33 -12.70 -28.01
N ALA A 36 -9.24 -11.93 -28.62
CA ALA A 36 -10.63 -12.35 -28.80
C ALA A 36 -10.74 -13.64 -29.62
N GLN A 37 -9.94 -13.79 -30.69
CA GLN A 37 -9.88 -15.00 -31.49
C GLN A 37 -9.32 -16.19 -30.71
N ALA A 38 -8.19 -16.00 -30.00
CA ALA A 38 -7.59 -17.04 -29.17
C ALA A 38 -8.52 -17.50 -28.04
N ALA A 39 -9.22 -16.55 -27.42
CA ALA A 39 -10.20 -16.79 -26.36
C ALA A 39 -11.42 -17.56 -26.87
N ALA A 40 -11.97 -17.19 -28.04
CA ALA A 40 -13.07 -17.91 -28.66
C ALA A 40 -12.68 -19.36 -28.99
N HIS A 41 -11.50 -19.54 -29.59
CA HIS A 41 -10.97 -20.88 -29.94
C HIS A 41 -10.70 -21.74 -28.71
N SER A 42 -10.11 -21.18 -27.66
CA SER A 42 -9.84 -21.89 -26.42
C SER A 42 -11.11 -22.29 -25.69
N LEU A 43 -12.15 -21.44 -25.75
CA LEU A 43 -13.46 -21.73 -25.16
C LEU A 43 -14.18 -22.89 -25.86
N LEU A 44 -14.02 -23.05 -27.19
CA LEU A 44 -14.53 -24.21 -27.94
C LEU A 44 -13.85 -25.51 -27.53
N ARG A 45 -12.61 -25.46 -27.04
CA ARG A 45 -11.86 -26.62 -26.52
C ARG A 45 -12.17 -26.96 -25.06
N GLY A 46 -12.96 -26.13 -24.38
CA GLY A 46 -13.39 -26.34 -22.99
C GLY A 46 -12.97 -25.22 -22.03
N ALA A 47 -13.45 -25.30 -20.78
CA ALA A 47 -13.19 -24.28 -19.77
C ALA A 47 -11.73 -24.21 -19.31
N LEU A 48 -11.05 -25.36 -19.19
CA LEU A 48 -9.66 -25.43 -18.72
C LEU A 48 -8.68 -24.74 -19.68
N PRO A 49 -8.66 -25.02 -21.00
CA PRO A 49 -7.79 -24.28 -21.94
C PRO A 49 -8.08 -22.78 -21.97
N PHE A 50 -9.35 -22.39 -21.83
CA PHE A 50 -9.74 -20.98 -21.76
C PHE A 50 -9.19 -20.29 -20.50
N LEU A 51 -9.33 -20.92 -19.33
CA LEU A 51 -8.76 -20.40 -18.08
C LEU A 51 -7.24 -20.32 -18.14
N ALA A 52 -6.57 -21.35 -18.70
CA ALA A 52 -5.12 -21.36 -18.88
C ALA A 52 -4.65 -20.21 -19.77
N LEU A 53 -5.36 -19.90 -20.87
CA LEU A 53 -5.09 -18.74 -21.71
C LEU A 53 -5.22 -17.44 -20.92
N CYS A 54 -6.35 -17.23 -20.22
CA CYS A 54 -6.57 -16.02 -19.43
C CYS A 54 -5.49 -15.83 -18.35
N LEU A 55 -5.13 -16.90 -17.65
CA LEU A 55 -4.10 -16.86 -16.62
C LEU A 55 -2.72 -16.54 -17.23
N ARG A 56 -2.37 -17.15 -18.37
CA ARG A 56 -1.12 -16.88 -19.08
C ARG A 56 -1.00 -15.41 -19.46
N GLU A 57 -2.06 -14.81 -20.02
CA GLU A 57 -2.06 -13.39 -20.41
C GLU A 57 -1.94 -12.47 -19.18
N VAL A 58 -2.60 -12.80 -18.06
CA VAL A 58 -2.47 -12.03 -16.82
C VAL A 58 -1.05 -12.12 -16.23
N LEU A 59 -0.43 -13.30 -16.29
CA LEU A 59 0.91 -13.54 -15.74
C LEU A 59 2.03 -13.01 -16.63
N SER A 60 1.86 -12.99 -17.96
CA SER A 60 2.85 -12.44 -18.90
C SER A 60 2.81 -10.92 -18.96
N PHE A 61 1.65 -10.33 -18.66
CA PHE A 61 1.39 -8.89 -18.70
C PHE A 61 2.47 -8.03 -18.01
N PRO A 62 2.91 -8.32 -16.76
CA PRO A 62 3.85 -7.46 -16.06
C PRO A 62 5.23 -7.43 -16.72
N ALA A 63 5.69 -8.57 -17.24
CA ALA A 63 7.00 -8.68 -17.90
C ALA A 63 7.03 -7.89 -19.21
N ILE A 64 5.98 -8.03 -20.04
CA ILE A 64 5.82 -7.29 -21.30
C ILE A 64 5.70 -5.79 -21.03
N LEU A 65 4.94 -5.40 -19.99
CA LEU A 65 4.80 -4.00 -19.63
C LEU A 65 6.17 -3.42 -19.26
N LEU A 66 6.94 -4.14 -18.43
CA LEU A 66 8.24 -3.70 -17.93
C LEU A 66 9.26 -3.53 -19.07
N SER A 67 9.28 -4.44 -20.05
CA SER A 67 10.18 -4.32 -21.22
C SER A 67 9.83 -3.11 -22.09
N LEU A 68 8.56 -2.91 -22.44
CA LEU A 68 8.11 -1.77 -23.25
C LEU A 68 8.36 -0.42 -22.55
N TRP A 69 8.28 -0.43 -21.23
CA TRP A 69 8.62 0.74 -20.43
C TRP A 69 10.11 1.03 -20.40
N GLN A 70 10.94 0.00 -20.30
CA GLN A 70 12.39 0.14 -20.36
C GLN A 70 12.83 0.72 -21.70
N GLU A 71 12.19 0.32 -22.80
CA GLU A 71 12.40 0.90 -24.13
C GLU A 71 11.87 2.33 -24.26
N SER A 72 10.68 2.63 -23.75
CA SER A 72 10.14 4.00 -23.77
C SER A 72 11.00 4.97 -22.95
N ALA A 73 11.53 4.51 -21.81
CA ALA A 73 12.40 5.30 -20.95
C ALA A 73 13.75 5.59 -21.62
N SER A 74 14.33 4.61 -22.32
CA SER A 74 15.61 4.80 -23.02
C SER A 74 15.48 5.78 -24.20
N HIS A 75 14.34 5.76 -24.91
CA HIS A 75 14.02 6.75 -25.95
C HIS A 75 13.93 8.18 -25.39
N PHE A 76 13.19 8.37 -24.29
CA PHE A 76 13.02 9.70 -23.69
C PHE A 76 14.35 10.30 -23.20
N ILE A 77 15.23 9.46 -22.62
CA ILE A 77 16.56 9.89 -22.17
C ILE A 77 17.39 10.35 -23.37
N ARG A 78 17.44 9.56 -24.45
CA ARG A 78 18.17 9.91 -25.69
C ARG A 78 17.71 11.23 -26.31
N GLU A 79 16.40 11.46 -26.36
CA GLU A 79 15.82 12.68 -26.93
C GLU A 79 16.11 13.90 -26.05
N SER A 80 16.10 13.73 -24.72
CA SER A 80 16.44 14.79 -23.78
C SER A 80 17.92 15.20 -23.80
N ASP A 81 18.83 14.25 -24.06
CA ASP A 81 20.26 14.52 -24.20
C ASP A 81 20.57 15.24 -25.52
N GLN A 82 19.86 14.91 -26.61
CA GLN A 82 19.98 15.66 -27.88
C GLN A 82 19.49 17.11 -27.74
N GLY A 83 18.40 17.35 -27.00
CA GLY A 83 17.90 18.70 -26.74
C GLY A 83 18.83 19.55 -25.86
N ARG A 84 19.61 18.91 -24.97
CA ARG A 84 20.58 19.60 -24.10
C ARG A 84 21.86 20.03 -24.83
N LEU A 85 22.31 19.27 -25.82
CA LEU A 85 23.47 19.64 -26.63
C LEU A 85 23.24 20.92 -27.46
N PHE A 86 21.98 21.25 -27.77
CA PHE A 86 21.64 22.46 -28.54
C PHE A 86 21.43 23.73 -27.72
N ASN A 87 21.30 23.64 -26.39
CA ASN A 87 21.04 24.80 -25.52
C ASN A 87 22.21 25.19 -24.62
N GLY A 88 23.43 24.76 -24.98
CA GLY A 88 24.67 25.04 -24.26
C GLY A 88 25.25 26.43 -24.51
N SER A 89 24.61 27.50 -24.03
CA SER A 89 25.35 28.71 -23.65
C SER A 89 25.71 28.61 -22.16
N SER A 90 27.01 28.47 -21.96
CA SER A 90 27.75 28.08 -20.76
C SER A 90 27.74 29.13 -19.63
N GLU A 91 27.23 28.75 -18.45
CA GLU A 91 27.81 29.22 -17.18
C GLU A 91 28.27 28.03 -16.32
N PRO A 92 29.57 27.70 -16.36
CA PRO A 92 30.14 26.62 -15.58
C PRO A 92 30.46 27.12 -14.17
N GLY A 93 29.62 26.80 -13.17
CA GLY A 93 30.12 26.78 -11.79
C GLY A 93 29.16 27.01 -10.63
N ARG A 94 27.97 27.59 -10.83
CA ARG A 94 27.08 27.96 -9.68
C ARG A 94 25.75 27.20 -9.56
N GLY A 95 25.37 26.34 -10.51
CA GLY A 95 23.97 25.87 -10.61
C GLY A 95 23.56 24.58 -9.86
N TRP A 96 24.48 23.73 -9.43
CA TRP A 96 24.11 22.33 -9.10
C TRP A 96 23.50 22.14 -7.71
N MET A 97 23.91 22.94 -6.72
CA MET A 97 23.40 22.82 -5.36
C MET A 97 22.04 23.52 -5.19
N SER A 98 21.78 24.61 -5.93
CA SER A 98 20.47 25.28 -5.92
C SER A 98 19.41 24.48 -6.67
N GLN A 99 19.74 23.82 -7.79
CA GLN A 99 18.75 23.06 -8.57
C GLN A 99 18.10 21.90 -7.82
N SER A 100 18.86 21.16 -7.01
CA SER A 100 18.29 20.02 -6.25
C SER A 100 17.31 20.48 -5.15
N VAL A 101 17.59 21.62 -4.52
CA VAL A 101 16.69 22.25 -3.54
C VAL A 101 15.48 22.87 -4.24
N GLU A 102 15.66 23.41 -5.44
CA GLU A 102 14.60 24.06 -6.21
C GLU A 102 13.63 23.06 -6.86
N LEU A 103 14.11 21.88 -7.27
CA LEU A 103 13.27 20.76 -7.73
C LEU A 103 12.42 20.17 -6.59
N ASP A 104 12.99 20.02 -5.39
CA ASP A 104 12.23 19.58 -4.19
C ASP A 104 11.23 20.66 -3.72
N ARG A 105 11.52 21.96 -3.97
CA ARG A 105 10.61 23.10 -3.69
C ARG A 105 9.46 23.22 -4.69
N LYS A 106 9.71 22.98 -5.98
CA LYS A 106 8.68 23.07 -7.04
C LYS A 106 7.75 21.85 -7.08
N ALA A 107 8.14 20.72 -6.48
CA ALA A 107 7.31 19.53 -6.35
C ALA A 107 6.33 19.59 -5.16
N ALA A 108 5.73 20.76 -4.88
CA ALA A 108 4.60 20.82 -3.96
C ALA A 108 3.45 20.04 -4.58
N TRP A 109 3.07 18.91 -3.97
CA TRP A 109 2.05 18.05 -4.54
C TRP A 109 0.74 18.79 -4.74
N SER A 110 0.03 18.45 -5.82
CA SER A 110 -1.31 18.98 -6.06
C SER A 110 -2.17 18.71 -4.82
N ARG A 111 -3.04 19.67 -4.47
CA ARG A 111 -3.94 19.52 -3.32
C ARG A 111 -4.73 18.21 -3.39
N ARG A 112 -5.16 17.83 -4.60
CA ARG A 112 -5.86 16.57 -4.87
C ARG A 112 -5.01 15.34 -4.55
N SER A 113 -3.75 15.31 -5.01
CA SER A 113 -2.85 14.19 -4.72
C SER A 113 -2.58 14.05 -3.21
N ALA A 114 -2.35 15.16 -2.52
CA ALA A 114 -2.13 15.14 -1.08
C ALA A 114 -3.37 14.66 -0.29
N LEU A 115 -4.58 15.09 -0.69
CA LEU A 115 -5.83 14.59 -0.10
C LEU A 115 -5.99 13.08 -0.35
N LEU A 116 -5.73 12.61 -1.57
CA LEU A 116 -5.81 11.18 -1.88
C LEU A 116 -4.79 10.35 -1.07
N ALA A 117 -3.57 10.85 -0.86
CA ALA A 117 -2.57 10.19 -0.03
C ALA A 117 -3.03 10.06 1.43
N ALA A 118 -3.76 11.05 1.93
CA ALA A 118 -4.21 11.09 3.32
C ALA A 118 -5.43 10.19 3.62
N LEU A 119 -6.14 9.67 2.62
CA LEU A 119 -7.38 8.92 2.84
C LEU A 119 -7.24 7.56 3.56
N PRO A 120 -6.19 6.72 3.35
CA PRO A 120 -6.18 5.36 3.88
C PRO A 120 -6.36 5.26 5.41
N PRO A 121 -5.66 6.03 6.27
CA PRO A 121 -5.87 5.95 7.71
C PRO A 121 -7.27 6.40 8.15
N LEU A 122 -7.86 7.39 7.46
CA LEU A 122 -9.24 7.82 7.72
C LEU A 122 -10.23 6.71 7.38
N VAL A 123 -10.09 6.08 6.20
CA VAL A 123 -10.95 4.97 5.79
C VAL A 123 -10.83 3.80 6.77
N PHE A 124 -9.60 3.45 7.17
CA PHE A 124 -9.34 2.37 8.12
C PHE A 124 -9.92 2.68 9.51
N GLY A 125 -9.64 3.87 10.04
CA GLY A 125 -10.12 4.32 11.36
C GLY A 125 -11.64 4.44 11.44
N LEU A 126 -12.28 4.98 10.40
CA LEU A 126 -13.75 5.03 10.30
C LEU A 126 -14.34 3.63 10.19
N GLY A 127 -13.76 2.76 9.35
CA GLY A 127 -14.19 1.36 9.21
C GLY A 127 -14.17 0.63 10.55
N LEU A 128 -13.08 0.77 11.30
CA LEU A 128 -12.95 0.21 12.66
C LEU A 128 -13.99 0.77 13.63
N SER A 129 -14.12 2.10 13.70
CA SER A 129 -15.06 2.74 14.61
C SER A 129 -16.51 2.37 14.30
N LEU A 130 -16.89 2.30 13.02
CA LEU A 130 -18.24 1.92 12.60
C LEU A 130 -18.52 0.44 12.86
N ALA A 131 -17.55 -0.44 12.56
CA ALA A 131 -17.67 -1.87 12.83
C ALA A 131 -17.96 -2.13 14.31
N TRP A 132 -17.16 -1.54 15.21
CA TRP A 132 -17.34 -1.71 16.65
C TRP A 132 -18.54 -0.96 17.21
N GLY A 133 -18.92 0.18 16.63
CA GLY A 133 -20.17 0.86 16.96
C GLY A 133 -21.41 0.00 16.69
N VAL A 134 -21.41 -0.74 15.58
CA VAL A 134 -22.52 -1.67 15.23
C VAL A 134 -22.49 -2.92 16.10
N ILE A 135 -21.32 -3.51 16.34
CA ILE A 135 -21.18 -4.70 17.20
C ILE A 135 -21.61 -4.38 18.65
N GLY A 136 -21.19 -3.22 19.16
CA GLY A 136 -21.50 -2.78 20.52
C GLY A 136 -20.49 -3.25 21.57
N PRO A 137 -20.78 -3.02 22.87
CA PRO A 137 -19.83 -3.19 23.97
C PRO A 137 -19.43 -4.64 24.28
N HIS A 138 -20.27 -5.61 23.92
CA HIS A 138 -20.07 -7.01 24.25
C HIS A 138 -20.31 -7.87 23.01
N TRP A 139 -19.25 -8.06 22.21
CA TRP A 139 -19.35 -8.78 20.94
C TRP A 139 -19.77 -10.25 21.13
N VAL A 140 -19.37 -10.89 22.24
CA VAL A 140 -19.70 -12.30 22.55
C VAL A 140 -21.21 -12.54 22.64
N VAL A 141 -21.97 -11.54 23.09
CA VAL A 141 -23.44 -11.62 23.21
C VAL A 141 -24.17 -10.84 22.12
N ALA A 142 -23.42 -10.27 21.15
CA ALA A 142 -24.04 -9.53 20.08
C ALA A 142 -24.84 -10.49 19.17
N PRO A 143 -26.09 -10.14 18.80
CA PRO A 143 -26.87 -10.93 17.85
C PRO A 143 -26.08 -11.17 16.54
N PRO A 144 -26.20 -12.35 15.90
CA PRO A 144 -25.44 -12.69 14.70
C PRO A 144 -25.52 -11.64 13.59
N GLY A 145 -26.70 -11.04 13.38
CA GLY A 145 -26.89 -9.98 12.39
C GLY A 145 -26.06 -8.72 12.66
N ARG A 146 -25.87 -8.33 13.93
CA ARG A 146 -25.02 -7.17 14.30
C ARG A 146 -23.54 -7.48 14.11
N LEU A 147 -23.12 -8.70 14.45
CA LEU A 147 -21.76 -9.17 14.19
C LEU A 147 -21.45 -9.15 12.69
N MET A 148 -22.31 -9.77 11.88
CA MET A 148 -22.15 -9.79 10.42
C MET A 148 -22.13 -8.37 9.83
N ALA A 149 -23.00 -7.47 10.31
CA ALA A 149 -23.02 -6.08 9.85
C ALA A 149 -21.73 -5.34 10.21
N GLY A 150 -21.23 -5.48 11.45
CA GLY A 150 -19.98 -4.88 11.89
C GLY A 150 -18.77 -5.40 11.12
N VAL A 151 -18.65 -6.72 10.95
CA VAL A 151 -17.59 -7.35 10.15
C VAL A 151 -17.66 -6.88 8.70
N SER A 152 -18.86 -6.78 8.12
CA SER A 152 -19.05 -6.28 6.75
C SER A 152 -18.56 -4.84 6.58
N LEU A 153 -18.74 -3.97 7.58
CA LEU A 153 -18.23 -2.59 7.57
C LEU A 153 -16.70 -2.53 7.62
N GLY A 154 -16.08 -3.34 8.49
CA GLY A 154 -14.63 -3.46 8.54
C GLY A 154 -14.05 -4.00 7.23
N PHE A 155 -14.68 -5.03 6.67
CA PHE A 155 -14.30 -5.62 5.39
C PHE A 155 -14.46 -4.64 4.23
N LEU A 156 -15.51 -3.84 4.21
CA LEU A 156 -15.70 -2.78 3.21
C LEU A 156 -14.56 -1.77 3.24
N ALA A 157 -14.11 -1.33 4.42
CA ALA A 157 -12.97 -0.43 4.54
C ALA A 157 -11.67 -1.08 4.01
N ALA A 158 -11.44 -2.36 4.31
CA ALA A 158 -10.32 -3.12 3.77
C ALA A 158 -10.37 -3.23 2.24
N LEU A 159 -11.55 -3.50 1.66
CA LEU A 159 -11.76 -3.54 0.21
C LEU A 159 -11.49 -2.18 -0.45
N VAL A 160 -11.89 -1.06 0.17
CA VAL A 160 -11.60 0.28 -0.33
C VAL A 160 -10.09 0.53 -0.36
N ILE A 161 -9.37 0.15 0.71
CA ILE A 161 -7.90 0.29 0.78
C ILE A 161 -7.21 -0.58 -0.27
N ALA A 162 -7.59 -1.84 -0.37
CA ALA A 162 -7.05 -2.76 -1.38
C ALA A 162 -7.35 -2.29 -2.81
N GLY A 163 -8.58 -1.84 -3.06
CA GLY A 163 -9.00 -1.28 -4.35
C GLY A 163 -8.23 -0.01 -4.72
N GLY A 164 -7.99 0.89 -3.76
CA GLY A 164 -7.18 2.09 -3.96
C GLY A 164 -5.70 1.77 -4.22
N ALA A 165 -5.13 0.79 -3.52
CA ALA A 165 -3.77 0.31 -3.76
C ALA A 165 -3.61 -0.35 -5.13
N LEU A 166 -4.55 -1.22 -5.51
CA LEU A 166 -4.60 -1.82 -6.84
C LEU A 166 -4.73 -0.75 -7.92
N PHE A 167 -5.65 0.20 -7.74
CA PHE A 167 -5.82 1.31 -8.68
C PHE A 167 -4.55 2.17 -8.81
N ALA A 168 -3.81 2.39 -7.70
CA ALA A 168 -2.52 3.06 -7.74
C ALA A 168 -1.48 2.25 -8.52
N LEU A 169 -1.37 0.94 -8.28
CA LEU A 169 -0.46 0.03 -9.00
C LEU A 169 -0.75 0.05 -10.50
N LEU A 170 -2.02 -0.09 -10.86
CA LEU A 170 -2.53 0.01 -12.22
C LEU A 170 -2.19 1.38 -12.85
N ARG A 171 -2.22 2.46 -12.08
CA ARG A 171 -1.81 3.80 -12.53
C ARG A 171 -0.31 4.08 -12.41
N ARG A 172 0.52 3.04 -12.35
CA ARG A 172 1.98 3.15 -12.35
C ARG A 172 2.50 3.86 -11.08
N LEU A 173 1.81 3.62 -9.96
CA LEU A 173 2.11 4.12 -8.63
C LEU A 173 2.34 5.64 -8.61
N PRO A 174 1.28 6.44 -8.82
CA PRO A 174 1.37 7.88 -8.65
C PRO A 174 1.77 8.21 -7.20
N ASP A 175 2.27 9.42 -6.97
CA ASP A 175 2.74 9.89 -5.66
C ASP A 175 1.77 9.65 -4.50
N TRP A 176 0.46 9.77 -4.74
CA TRP A 176 -0.54 9.50 -3.70
C TRP A 176 -0.71 8.01 -3.38
N GLY A 177 -0.30 7.12 -4.27
CA GLY A 177 -0.52 5.68 -4.19
C GLY A 177 0.34 4.95 -3.16
N TYR A 178 1.47 5.53 -2.74
CA TYR A 178 2.38 4.88 -1.79
C TYR A 178 1.73 4.63 -0.43
N THR A 179 0.93 5.57 0.09
CA THR A 179 0.22 5.36 1.35
C THR A 179 -0.83 4.25 1.25
N TRP A 180 -1.52 4.14 0.11
CA TRP A 180 -2.50 3.08 -0.14
C TRP A 180 -1.83 1.71 -0.21
N VAL A 181 -0.72 1.60 -0.94
CA VAL A 181 0.05 0.34 -1.00
C VAL A 181 0.55 -0.04 0.38
N GLY A 182 1.10 0.89 1.15
CA GLY A 182 1.55 0.63 2.52
C GLY A 182 0.41 0.14 3.42
N ALA A 183 -0.73 0.83 3.40
CA ALA A 183 -1.91 0.43 4.17
C ALA A 183 -2.46 -0.94 3.73
N ALA A 184 -2.54 -1.21 2.42
CA ALA A 184 -3.04 -2.47 1.89
C ALA A 184 -2.11 -3.65 2.18
N LEU A 185 -0.79 -3.43 2.10
CA LEU A 185 0.23 -4.43 2.41
C LEU A 185 0.11 -4.91 3.86
N LEU A 186 0.04 -3.96 4.80
CA LEU A 186 -0.11 -4.33 6.20
C LEU A 186 -1.52 -4.83 6.53
N GLY A 187 -2.57 -4.18 6.00
CA GLY A 187 -3.95 -4.64 6.20
C GLY A 187 -4.17 -6.06 5.67
N GLY A 188 -3.56 -6.40 4.53
CA GLY A 188 -3.57 -7.74 3.97
C GLY A 188 -2.83 -8.76 4.84
N MET A 189 -1.67 -8.38 5.39
CA MET A 189 -0.95 -9.22 6.38
C MET A 189 -1.83 -9.52 7.60
N LEU A 190 -2.40 -8.49 8.22
CA LEU A 190 -3.27 -8.64 9.39
C LEU A 190 -4.51 -9.49 9.07
N PHE A 191 -5.09 -9.29 7.89
CA PHE A 191 -6.22 -10.09 7.41
C PHE A 191 -5.84 -11.57 7.25
N LEU A 192 -4.72 -11.87 6.62
CA LEU A 192 -4.23 -13.25 6.48
C LEU A 192 -3.98 -13.90 7.84
N GLN A 193 -3.41 -13.15 8.79
CA GLN A 193 -3.19 -13.64 10.15
C GLN A 193 -4.51 -14.00 10.85
N VAL A 194 -5.51 -13.11 10.81
CA VAL A 194 -6.84 -13.37 11.41
C VAL A 194 -7.50 -14.60 10.79
N PHE A 195 -7.43 -14.75 9.46
CA PHE A 195 -7.97 -15.94 8.78
C PHE A 195 -7.24 -17.22 9.17
N ALA A 196 -5.91 -17.16 9.28
CA ALA A 196 -5.09 -18.29 9.68
C ALA A 196 -5.41 -18.73 11.11
N GLU A 197 -5.53 -17.78 12.04
CA GLU A 197 -5.89 -18.03 13.44
C GLU A 197 -7.29 -18.66 13.54
N GLU A 198 -8.30 -18.09 12.87
CA GLU A 198 -9.68 -18.62 12.88
C GLU A 198 -9.76 -20.05 12.33
N TRP A 199 -9.04 -20.37 11.24
CA TRP A 199 -9.02 -21.73 10.69
C TRP A 199 -8.38 -22.76 11.62
N VAL A 200 -7.36 -22.34 12.36
CA VAL A 200 -6.71 -23.17 13.37
C VAL A 200 -7.64 -23.40 14.56
N GLU A 201 -8.33 -22.36 15.05
CA GLU A 201 -9.28 -22.46 16.17
C GLU A 201 -10.48 -23.36 15.85
N GLN A 202 -10.98 -23.32 14.61
CA GLN A 202 -12.07 -24.20 14.18
C GLN A 202 -11.63 -25.65 13.91
N GLY A 203 -10.32 -25.96 14.01
CA GLY A 203 -9.78 -27.28 13.71
C GLY A 203 -9.90 -27.67 12.23
N LEU A 204 -10.18 -26.71 11.33
CA LEU A 204 -10.32 -26.96 9.90
C LEU A 204 -8.97 -27.20 9.23
N TYR A 205 -7.90 -26.60 9.76
CA TYR A 205 -6.58 -26.70 9.17
C TYR A 205 -5.48 -26.59 10.23
N HIS A 206 -4.52 -27.51 10.19
CA HIS A 206 -3.26 -27.36 10.92
C HIS A 206 -2.22 -26.78 9.97
N ILE A 207 -1.90 -25.49 10.11
CA ILE A 207 -0.90 -24.84 9.25
C ILE A 207 0.48 -25.33 9.69
N PRO A 208 1.22 -26.07 8.84
CA PRO A 208 2.57 -26.50 9.19
C PRO A 208 3.48 -25.28 9.44
N PRO A 209 4.41 -25.32 10.41
CA PRO A 209 5.27 -24.17 10.72
C PRO A 209 6.06 -23.61 9.52
N PHE A 210 6.43 -24.47 8.57
CA PHE A 210 7.14 -24.04 7.37
C PHE A 210 6.24 -23.22 6.41
N VAL A 211 4.93 -23.50 6.37
CA VAL A 211 3.97 -22.75 5.54
C VAL A 211 3.77 -21.35 6.12
N ASP A 212 3.61 -21.25 7.44
CA ASP A 212 3.54 -19.97 8.14
C ASP A 212 4.82 -19.14 7.90
N ALA A 213 6.00 -19.75 8.05
CA ALA A 213 7.28 -19.10 7.76
C ALA A 213 7.39 -18.64 6.29
N LEU A 214 6.91 -19.44 5.33
CA LEU A 214 6.89 -19.09 3.91
C LEU A 214 5.98 -17.88 3.64
N VAL A 215 4.77 -17.87 4.20
CA VAL A 215 3.81 -16.77 4.04
C VAL A 215 4.38 -15.48 4.65
N ASN A 216 4.88 -15.54 5.88
CA ASN A 216 5.50 -14.39 6.54
C ASN A 216 6.72 -13.87 5.77
N SER A 217 7.54 -14.77 5.22
CA SER A 217 8.68 -14.41 4.38
C SER A 217 8.24 -13.73 3.07
N ALA A 218 7.19 -14.24 2.43
CA ALA A 218 6.64 -13.66 1.20
C ALA A 218 6.06 -12.26 1.43
N VAL A 219 5.37 -12.06 2.56
CA VAL A 219 4.86 -10.75 2.99
C VAL A 219 6.03 -9.79 3.26
N LEU A 220 7.03 -10.24 4.02
CA LEU A 220 8.23 -9.43 4.32
C LEU A 220 8.99 -9.04 3.05
N LEU A 221 9.21 -9.99 2.14
CA LEU A 221 9.84 -9.71 0.84
C LEU A 221 9.04 -8.69 0.05
N SER A 222 7.72 -8.81 0.03
CA SER A 222 6.84 -7.83 -0.63
C SER A 222 7.03 -6.43 -0.04
N PHE A 223 7.10 -6.31 1.29
CA PHE A 223 7.36 -5.04 1.96
C PHE A 223 8.72 -4.47 1.56
N LEU A 224 9.77 -5.28 1.61
CA LEU A 224 11.13 -4.87 1.25
C LEU A 224 11.23 -4.45 -0.22
N THR A 225 10.57 -5.16 -1.13
CA THR A 225 10.53 -4.81 -2.56
C THR A 225 9.86 -3.45 -2.78
N PHE A 226 8.67 -3.23 -2.22
CA PHE A 226 7.98 -1.94 -2.37
C PHE A 226 8.72 -0.81 -1.68
N LEU A 227 9.33 -1.06 -0.53
CA LEU A 227 10.12 -0.07 0.21
C LEU A 227 11.41 0.30 -0.54
N GLY A 228 12.14 -0.68 -1.06
CA GLY A 228 13.32 -0.46 -1.88
C GLY A 228 12.98 0.31 -3.17
N TRP A 229 11.89 -0.07 -3.84
CA TRP A 229 11.40 0.62 -5.02
C TRP A 229 10.97 2.07 -4.72
N ALA A 230 10.24 2.30 -3.62
CA ALA A 230 9.84 3.63 -3.19
C ALA A 230 11.06 4.48 -2.77
N ALA A 231 12.03 3.90 -2.07
CA ALA A 231 13.28 4.55 -1.69
C ALA A 231 14.10 4.95 -2.91
N TRP A 232 14.07 4.14 -3.97
CA TRP A 232 14.66 4.47 -5.27
C TRP A 232 13.95 5.62 -5.98
N ARG A 233 12.65 5.81 -5.76
CA ARG A 233 11.90 6.98 -6.29
C ARG A 233 12.16 8.26 -5.50
N GLY A 234 12.33 8.14 -4.19
CA GLY A 234 12.65 9.28 -3.32
C GLY A 234 12.27 9.05 -1.87
N TRP A 235 12.90 9.81 -0.96
CA TRP A 235 12.62 9.72 0.47
C TRP A 235 11.18 10.09 0.83
N ARG A 236 10.53 10.99 0.07
CA ARG A 236 9.13 11.36 0.27
C ARG A 236 8.19 10.20 -0.03
N GLN A 237 8.37 9.54 -1.17
CA GLN A 237 7.57 8.38 -1.59
C GLN A 237 7.75 7.21 -0.62
N ALA A 238 9.00 6.90 -0.25
CA ALA A 238 9.31 5.87 0.73
C ALA A 238 8.71 6.19 2.11
N GLY A 239 8.78 7.46 2.54
CA GLY A 239 8.13 7.91 3.76
C GLY A 239 6.63 7.73 3.76
N LEU A 240 5.94 7.96 2.64
CA LEU A 240 4.51 7.75 2.55
C LEU A 240 4.11 6.28 2.57
N LEU A 241 4.92 5.40 1.97
CA LEU A 241 4.75 3.95 2.13
C LEU A 241 4.87 3.55 3.60
N SER A 242 5.93 4.02 4.28
CA SER A 242 6.13 3.81 5.72
C SER A 242 5.02 4.39 6.59
N PHE A 243 4.47 5.56 6.26
CA PHE A 243 3.30 6.14 6.91
C PHE A 243 2.08 5.21 6.76
N GLY A 244 1.80 4.74 5.55
CA GLY A 244 0.68 3.83 5.29
C GLY A 244 0.79 2.56 6.13
N LEU A 245 1.97 1.96 6.18
CA LEU A 245 2.27 0.79 7.01
C LEU A 245 2.10 1.10 8.51
N ALA A 246 2.88 2.04 9.05
CA ALA A 246 2.92 2.32 10.49
C ALA A 246 1.58 2.79 11.06
N THR A 247 0.85 3.65 10.33
CA THR A 247 -0.46 4.15 10.80
C THR A 247 -1.54 3.07 10.77
N THR A 248 -1.52 2.19 9.77
CA THR A 248 -2.44 1.04 9.72
C THR A 248 -2.14 0.08 10.89
N LEU A 249 -0.86 -0.15 11.20
CA LEU A 249 -0.46 -0.98 12.33
C LEU A 249 -0.93 -0.39 13.65
N ALA A 250 -0.64 0.90 13.85
CA ALA A 250 -1.03 1.61 15.05
C ALA A 250 -2.56 1.54 15.24
N LEU A 251 -3.35 1.85 14.20
CA LEU A 251 -4.81 1.79 14.28
C LEU A 251 -5.33 0.37 14.54
N ALA A 252 -4.66 -0.68 14.01
CA ALA A 252 -5.03 -2.06 14.29
C ALA A 252 -4.87 -2.44 15.78
N PHE A 253 -4.04 -1.76 16.57
CA PHE A 253 -4.02 -1.99 18.02
C PHE A 253 -5.35 -1.69 18.70
N PHE A 254 -6.08 -0.68 18.23
CA PHE A 254 -7.40 -0.38 18.76
C PHE A 254 -8.43 -1.45 18.43
N HIS A 255 -8.23 -2.17 17.33
CA HIS A 255 -9.00 -3.39 17.09
C HIS A 255 -8.70 -4.44 18.15
N GLY A 256 -7.41 -4.70 18.44
CA GLY A 256 -6.99 -5.65 19.47
C GLY A 256 -7.51 -5.31 20.87
N LEU A 257 -7.68 -4.04 21.19
CA LEU A 257 -8.28 -3.59 22.48
C LEU A 257 -9.78 -3.88 22.58
N ALA A 258 -10.48 -3.97 21.46
CA ALA A 258 -11.91 -4.27 21.44
C ALA A 258 -12.21 -5.78 21.50
N VAL A 259 -11.21 -6.61 21.19
CA VAL A 259 -11.27 -8.08 21.27
C VAL A 259 -10.81 -8.55 22.67
N PRO A 260 -11.15 -9.77 23.13
CA PRO A 260 -10.64 -10.28 24.40
C PRO A 260 -9.11 -10.37 24.41
N PRO A 261 -8.47 -10.26 25.58
CA PRO A 261 -9.09 -10.22 26.91
C PRO A 261 -9.58 -8.83 27.35
N ILE A 262 -9.31 -7.77 26.59
CA ILE A 262 -9.57 -6.39 27.03
C ILE A 262 -11.05 -6.00 26.90
N ASN A 263 -11.66 -6.32 25.75
CA ASN A 263 -13.08 -6.07 25.47
C ASN A 263 -13.49 -4.60 25.74
N ARG A 264 -12.72 -3.64 25.22
CA ARG A 264 -12.96 -2.18 25.30
C ARG A 264 -13.25 -1.57 23.93
N PRO A 265 -14.42 -1.87 23.33
CA PRO A 265 -14.81 -1.30 22.03
C PRO A 265 -15.12 0.20 22.10
N ASP A 266 -15.32 0.77 23.29
CA ASP A 266 -15.35 2.21 23.50
C ASP A 266 -14.05 2.86 23.01
N LEU A 267 -12.91 2.22 23.25
CA LEU A 267 -11.62 2.71 22.76
C LEU A 267 -11.49 2.56 21.24
N ALA A 268 -12.11 1.54 20.63
CA ALA A 268 -12.11 1.41 19.17
C ALA A 268 -12.80 2.57 18.45
N THR A 269 -13.73 3.27 19.10
CA THR A 269 -14.32 4.50 18.52
C THR A 269 -13.32 5.64 18.38
N LEU A 270 -12.25 5.64 19.20
CA LEU A 270 -11.15 6.60 19.07
C LEU A 270 -10.34 6.39 17.79
N ALA A 271 -10.44 5.22 17.15
CA ALA A 271 -9.76 4.92 15.89
C ALA A 271 -10.17 5.89 14.77
N ALA A 272 -11.41 6.40 14.77
CA ALA A 272 -11.84 7.40 13.80
C ALA A 272 -11.10 8.74 14.00
N GLY A 273 -11.00 9.20 15.26
CA GLY A 273 -10.28 10.43 15.60
C GLY A 273 -8.78 10.34 15.30
N LEU A 274 -8.15 9.20 15.64
CA LEU A 274 -6.74 8.94 15.34
C LEU A 274 -6.51 8.77 13.83
N GLY A 275 -7.42 8.11 13.12
CA GLY A 275 -7.40 8.00 11.67
C GLY A 275 -7.40 9.37 11.00
N LEU A 276 -8.28 10.28 11.46
CA LEU A 276 -8.30 11.67 11.00
C LEU A 276 -6.99 12.40 11.33
N ALA A 277 -6.45 12.24 12.53
CA ALA A 277 -5.18 12.86 12.92
C ALA A 277 -4.02 12.39 12.01
N PHE A 278 -3.90 11.08 11.77
CA PHE A 278 -2.89 10.54 10.84
C PHE A 278 -3.10 11.04 9.41
N SER A 279 -4.34 11.14 8.94
CA SER A 279 -4.67 11.72 7.64
C SER A 279 -4.21 13.18 7.52
N LEU A 280 -4.41 14.00 8.56
CA LEU A 280 -3.91 15.38 8.58
C LEU A 280 -2.37 15.44 8.56
N LEU A 281 -1.70 14.54 9.29
CA LEU A 281 -0.24 14.45 9.29
C LEU A 281 0.30 14.03 7.92
N ILE A 282 -0.31 13.05 7.25
CA ILE A 282 0.05 12.64 5.89
C ILE A 282 -0.19 13.78 4.90
N TYR A 283 -1.30 14.50 5.03
CA TYR A 283 -1.57 15.68 4.20
C TYR A 283 -0.49 16.76 4.37
N GLY A 284 -0.11 17.05 5.62
CA GLY A 284 0.97 17.97 5.96
C GLY A 284 2.34 17.50 5.45
N TYR A 285 2.62 16.20 5.55
CA TYR A 285 3.83 15.58 5.00
C TYR A 285 3.91 15.74 3.48
N ALA A 286 2.81 15.46 2.76
CA ALA A 286 2.73 15.54 1.31
C ALA A 286 2.82 16.99 0.77
N ARG A 287 2.31 17.98 1.51
CA ARG A 287 2.30 19.40 1.10
C ARG A 287 3.47 20.21 1.64
N GLY A 288 4.15 19.72 2.67
CA GLY A 288 5.16 20.46 3.41
C GLY A 288 6.41 20.78 2.60
N SER A 289 6.91 22.01 2.73
CA SER A 289 8.08 22.49 1.99
C SER A 289 9.39 21.87 2.47
N THR A 290 9.66 21.87 3.79
CA THR A 290 10.97 21.42 4.30
C THR A 290 10.90 20.76 5.68
N TRP A 291 10.39 21.44 6.71
CA TRP A 291 10.38 20.91 8.09
C TRP A 291 9.10 20.12 8.42
N LEU A 292 7.99 20.45 7.77
CA LEU A 292 6.68 19.82 7.97
C LEU A 292 6.71 18.29 7.83
N PRO A 293 7.40 17.68 6.85
CA PRO A 293 7.53 16.22 6.78
C PRO A 293 8.22 15.60 8.00
N VAL A 294 9.25 16.27 8.53
CA VAL A 294 9.98 15.80 9.72
C VAL A 294 9.11 15.89 10.96
N VAL A 295 8.40 17.01 11.15
CA VAL A 295 7.45 17.16 12.25
C VAL A 295 6.30 16.18 12.12
N ALA A 296 5.78 15.95 10.92
CA ALA A 296 4.73 14.94 10.70
C ALA A 296 5.20 13.53 11.07
N LEU A 297 6.43 13.14 10.68
CA LEU A 297 7.02 11.86 11.07
C LEU A 297 7.19 11.75 12.59
N PHE A 298 7.70 12.80 13.24
CA PHE A 298 7.89 12.82 14.68
C PHE A 298 6.56 12.68 15.43
N VAL A 299 5.56 13.48 15.07
CA VAL A 299 4.23 13.45 15.70
C VAL A 299 3.55 12.11 15.44
N ALA A 300 3.63 11.56 14.22
CA ALA A 300 3.06 10.25 13.92
C ALA A 300 3.75 9.12 14.70
N GLY A 301 5.08 9.20 14.88
CA GLY A 301 5.84 8.28 15.73
C GLY A 301 5.40 8.38 17.19
N ALA A 302 5.30 9.59 17.75
CA ALA A 302 4.84 9.82 19.11
C ALA A 302 3.41 9.31 19.34
N LEU A 303 2.49 9.57 18.41
CA LEU A 303 1.13 9.02 18.46
C LEU A 303 1.16 7.49 18.45
N SER A 304 1.90 6.89 17.52
CA SER A 304 1.97 5.43 17.39
C SER A 304 2.57 4.76 18.64
N LEU A 305 3.63 5.34 19.20
CA LEU A 305 4.23 4.87 20.46
C LEU A 305 3.28 5.05 21.65
N GLY A 306 2.55 6.17 21.70
CA GLY A 306 1.51 6.40 22.70
C GLY A 306 0.42 5.33 22.63
N MET A 307 0.00 4.95 21.42
CA MET A 307 -1.00 3.89 21.21
C MET A 307 -0.47 2.53 21.70
N VAL A 308 0.77 2.16 21.33
CA VAL A 308 1.41 0.92 21.82
C VAL A 308 1.53 0.93 23.36
N TRP A 309 1.91 2.07 23.95
CA TRP A 309 2.03 2.21 25.40
C TRP A 309 0.68 2.05 26.12
N VAL A 310 -0.38 2.71 25.63
CA VAL A 310 -1.75 2.55 26.18
C VAL A 310 -2.19 1.10 26.11
N THR A 311 -1.98 0.43 24.97
CA THR A 311 -2.33 -0.99 24.81
C THR A 311 -1.56 -1.86 25.79
N GLY A 312 -0.26 -1.63 25.94
CA GLY A 312 0.58 -2.38 26.89
C GLY A 312 0.12 -2.22 28.33
N LYS A 313 -0.30 -1.01 28.73
CA LYS A 313 -0.86 -0.75 30.07
C LYS A 313 -2.19 -1.47 30.28
N LEU A 314 -3.08 -1.46 29.29
CA LEU A 314 -4.37 -2.15 29.40
C LEU A 314 -4.19 -3.67 29.47
N TRP A 315 -3.30 -4.24 28.66
CA TRP A 315 -2.96 -5.67 28.75
C TRP A 315 -2.35 -6.06 30.09
N ALA A 316 -1.42 -5.25 30.61
CA ALA A 316 -0.81 -5.52 31.90
C ALA A 316 -1.84 -5.58 33.04
N ASN A 317 -2.84 -4.72 33.00
CA ASN A 317 -3.89 -4.71 34.02
C ASN A 317 -4.88 -5.89 33.88
N SER A 318 -5.02 -6.46 32.67
CA SER A 318 -5.92 -7.59 32.40
C SER A 318 -5.30 -8.96 32.69
N ALA A 319 -3.96 -9.05 32.71
CA ALA A 319 -3.26 -10.29 33.00
C ALA A 319 -3.36 -10.57 34.51
N ALA A 320 -4.29 -11.44 34.91
CA ALA A 320 -4.54 -11.82 36.29
C ALA A 320 -3.37 -12.64 36.91
N GLY A 321 -2.24 -11.99 37.17
CA GLY A 321 -1.07 -12.56 37.85
C GLY A 321 0.12 -12.92 36.95
N GLY A 322 0.06 -12.65 35.65
CA GLY A 322 1.17 -12.86 34.71
C GLY A 322 1.96 -11.58 34.42
N ALA A 323 3.27 -11.70 34.20
CA ALA A 323 4.07 -10.59 33.68
C ALA A 323 3.54 -10.21 32.29
N ALA A 324 3.05 -8.99 32.15
CA ALA A 324 2.58 -8.49 30.87
C ALA A 324 3.70 -8.56 29.82
N PRO A 325 3.42 -9.01 28.58
CA PRO A 325 4.41 -8.99 27.54
C PRO A 325 4.89 -7.55 27.32
N SER A 326 6.21 -7.35 27.37
CA SER A 326 6.80 -6.04 27.09
C SER A 326 6.54 -5.66 25.64
N LEU A 327 5.66 -4.67 25.42
CA LEU A 327 5.42 -4.11 24.09
C LEU A 327 6.54 -3.16 23.64
N ALA A 328 7.64 -3.03 24.39
CA ALA A 328 8.74 -2.15 24.03
C ALA A 328 9.38 -2.53 22.68
N ALA A 329 9.62 -3.84 22.45
CA ALA A 329 10.11 -4.35 21.18
C ALA A 329 9.17 -4.00 20.02
N PHE A 330 7.87 -4.07 20.28
CA PHE A 330 6.84 -3.71 19.32
C PHE A 330 6.83 -2.19 19.03
N GLY A 331 6.96 -1.36 20.06
CA GLY A 331 7.09 0.10 19.88
C GLY A 331 8.31 0.47 19.02
N ILE A 332 9.45 -0.19 19.26
CA ILE A 332 10.66 -0.04 18.44
C ILE A 332 10.37 -0.47 17.00
N PHE A 333 9.66 -1.58 16.79
CA PHE A 333 9.27 -2.05 15.48
C PHE A 333 8.40 -1.03 14.72
N VAL A 334 7.38 -0.46 15.36
CA VAL A 334 6.50 0.56 14.74
C VAL A 334 7.28 1.83 14.40
N ALA A 335 8.14 2.30 15.31
CA ALA A 335 9.00 3.45 15.05
C ALA A 335 9.99 3.17 13.91
N GLY A 336 10.58 1.98 13.88
CA GLY A 336 11.44 1.52 12.80
C GLY A 336 10.70 1.47 11.46
N LEU A 337 9.48 0.95 11.43
CA LEU A 337 8.64 0.87 10.23
C LEU A 337 8.32 2.25 9.65
N LEU A 338 8.04 3.23 10.51
CA LEU A 338 7.79 4.62 10.13
C LEU A 338 9.04 5.31 9.58
N LEU A 339 10.22 5.03 10.15
CA LEU A 339 11.49 5.68 9.77
C LEU A 339 12.26 4.96 8.65
N ALA A 340 11.97 3.69 8.39
CA ALA A 340 12.70 2.89 7.41
C ALA A 340 12.65 3.51 6.02
N GLY A 341 11.48 3.93 5.55
CA GLY A 341 11.30 4.54 4.23
C GLY A 341 12.09 5.83 4.04
N PRO A 342 11.90 6.87 4.89
CA PRO A 342 12.65 8.11 4.78
C PRO A 342 14.17 7.89 4.86
N LEU A 343 14.64 7.05 5.79
CA LEU A 343 16.07 6.75 5.94
C LEU A 343 16.65 6.04 4.73
N LEU A 344 16.01 4.98 4.23
CA LEU A 344 16.43 4.28 3.01
C LEU A 344 16.42 5.19 1.79
N GLY A 345 15.42 6.06 1.67
CA GLY A 345 15.34 7.01 0.56
C GLY A 345 16.41 8.12 0.60
N LEU A 346 16.91 8.47 1.79
CA LEU A 346 18.06 9.35 1.96
C LEU A 346 19.36 8.61 1.63
N LEU A 347 19.52 7.39 2.12
CA LEU A 347 20.69 6.53 1.86
C LEU A 347 20.81 6.12 0.38
N SER A 348 19.70 6.05 -0.36
CA SER A 348 19.71 5.73 -1.80
C SER A 348 20.17 6.91 -2.68
N ARG A 349 20.22 8.16 -2.17
CA ARG A 349 20.67 9.34 -2.92
C ARG A 349 22.09 9.21 -3.51
N PRO A 350 23.15 8.87 -2.74
CA PRO A 350 24.48 8.67 -3.30
C PRO A 350 24.53 7.55 -4.33
N LEU A 351 23.83 6.43 -4.07
CA LEU A 351 23.80 5.28 -4.98
C LEU A 351 23.18 5.63 -6.34
N ARG A 352 22.05 6.34 -6.37
CA ARG A 352 21.45 6.86 -7.60
C ARG A 352 22.39 7.77 -8.39
N ARG A 353 23.12 8.65 -7.68
CA ARG A 353 24.08 9.56 -8.32
C ARG A 353 25.25 8.82 -8.95
N ALA A 354 25.73 7.74 -8.33
CA ALA A 354 26.77 6.91 -8.89
C ALA A 354 26.30 6.18 -10.15
N LEU A 355 25.11 5.58 -10.09
CA LEU A 355 24.54 4.83 -11.22
C LEU A 355 24.15 5.68 -12.43
N HIS A 356 23.85 6.97 -12.24
CA HIS A 356 23.61 7.90 -13.37
C HIS A 356 24.90 8.41 -14.04
N ARG A 357 26.08 8.12 -13.47
CA ARG A 357 27.37 8.52 -14.07
C ARG A 357 27.99 7.43 -14.95
N ILE A 358 27.45 6.21 -14.86
CA ILE A 358 27.81 5.04 -15.67
C ILE A 358 26.83 5.02 -16.83
#